data_AF-A0AA43ISG0-F1
#
_entry.id   AF-A0AA43ISG0-F1
#
_cell.length_a   1.000
_cell.length_b   1.000
_cell.length_c   1.000
_cell.angle_alpha   90.00
_cell.angle_beta   90.00
_cell.angle_gamma   90.00
#
_symmetry.space_group_name_H-M   'P 1'
#
loop_
_entity.id
_entity.type
_entity.pdbx_description
1 polymer ?
#
loop_
_entity_poly.entity_id
_entity_poly.type
_entity_poly.pdbx_seq_one_letter_code
_entity_poly.pdbx_strand_id
1 'polypeptide(L)'
;MSTYEDTLLAARFSALAPEPLAGDWEEILDRAGEARKGRRPLADALHSRRRRQLVVFAAVALVVAIGAASALAIRAYVFHQGIVGLAPVGATPSTPEKGELVLSFMFGHTLGDPGRFQVRVYADGRMIWQRVGDYSRTDEYRDSTGWLEQRLTPEGVELVKREMIATGLVNGDNLHLLGGEGLYFGELDLRDGDRRVHVIWGDISDPHSDDEARAMPTPEQASALVRLDERLEDPASWLPANAWEDPEIKAYVPSTYDVCLEGIKGLGLSRVLASLPPQAENLLRAQENTPWTYTNLAGTHVAWCSQLTNDEARALERVLEAAGLGLRPTKDVFGHVVPTKSVFGRHFGVFDMAYHTDPTEFSLDFNPALPDQG
;
A
#
# COMPACT_ATOMS: atom_id res chain seq x y z
N MET A 1 9.22 -16.03 17.68
CA MET A 1 8.85 -15.29 18.89
C MET A 1 9.58 -13.95 18.89
N SER A 2 8.89 -12.89 18.46
CA SER A 2 9.26 -11.49 18.69
C SER A 2 7.93 -10.74 18.76
N THR A 3 7.48 -10.43 19.97
CA THR A 3 6.34 -9.55 20.20
C THR A 3 6.85 -8.13 20.05
N TYR A 4 6.71 -7.56 18.85
CA TYR A 4 7.00 -6.17 18.58
C TYR A 4 5.94 -5.29 19.28
N GLU A 5 6.22 -4.97 20.53
CA GLU A 5 6.05 -3.68 21.23
C GLU A 5 4.96 -2.66 20.84
N ASP A 6 3.76 -3.07 20.44
CA ASP A 6 2.61 -2.15 20.40
C ASP A 6 2.35 -1.46 21.77
N THR A 7 2.64 -2.17 22.87
CA THR A 7 2.53 -1.63 24.23
C THR A 7 3.57 -0.55 24.55
N LEU A 8 4.77 -0.63 23.98
CA LEU A 8 5.83 0.35 24.25
C LEU A 8 5.65 1.61 23.39
N LEU A 9 5.04 1.49 22.21
CA LEU A 9 4.65 2.63 21.40
C LEU A 9 3.50 3.42 22.04
N ALA A 10 2.43 2.73 22.47
CA ALA A 10 1.32 3.34 23.20
C ALA A 10 1.77 3.97 24.54
N ALA A 11 2.73 3.34 25.23
CA ALA A 11 3.33 3.89 26.44
C ALA A 11 4.19 5.14 26.17
N ARG A 12 4.96 5.18 25.07
CA ARG A 12 5.75 6.37 24.70
C ARG A 12 4.88 7.56 24.31
N PHE A 13 3.79 7.36 23.58
CA PHE A 13 2.84 8.42 23.27
C PHE A 13 2.07 8.88 24.51
N SER A 14 1.73 7.97 25.43
CA SER A 14 1.10 8.34 26.71
C SER A 14 2.05 9.10 27.64
N ALA A 15 3.36 8.80 27.61
CA ALA A 15 4.37 9.50 28.39
C ALA A 15 4.71 10.90 27.84
N LEU A 16 4.45 11.17 26.56
CA LEU A 16 4.63 12.46 25.91
C LEU A 16 3.33 13.29 25.86
N ALA A 17 2.19 12.68 26.12
CA ALA A 17 0.95 13.42 26.31
C ALA A 17 1.09 14.25 27.59
N PRO A 18 0.91 15.59 27.55
CA PRO A 18 0.85 16.37 28.77
C PRO A 18 -0.26 15.78 29.65
N GLU A 19 0.02 15.55 30.94
CA GLU A 19 -1.02 15.10 31.86
C GLU A 19 -2.26 16.00 31.70
N PRO A 20 -3.47 15.43 31.55
CA PRO A 20 -4.67 16.24 31.54
C PRO A 20 -4.65 17.08 32.81
N LEU A 21 -4.64 18.41 32.65
CA LEU A 21 -4.60 19.34 33.77
C LEU A 21 -5.73 18.93 34.73
N ALA A 22 -5.35 18.33 35.85
CA ALA A 22 -6.27 17.94 36.91
C ALA A 22 -6.74 19.22 37.60
N GLY A 23 -7.77 19.82 37.01
CA GLY A 23 -8.41 21.02 37.49
C GLY A 23 -9.89 20.91 37.20
N ASP A 24 -10.70 21.19 38.21
CA ASP A 24 -12.13 21.40 38.02
C ASP A 24 -12.30 22.66 37.16
N TRP A 25 -12.52 22.45 35.85
CA TRP A 25 -12.67 23.54 34.89
C TRP A 25 -13.88 24.41 35.23
N GLU A 26 -14.90 23.86 35.89
CA GLU A 26 -16.03 24.63 36.42
C GLU A 26 -15.54 25.56 37.55
N GLU A 27 -14.69 25.09 38.47
CA GLU A 27 -14.09 25.94 39.53
C GLU A 27 -13.24 27.08 38.93
N ILE A 28 -12.46 26.80 37.88
CA ILE A 28 -11.64 27.81 37.20
C ILE A 28 -12.52 28.86 36.52
N LEU A 29 -13.60 28.45 35.88
CA LEU A 29 -14.56 29.34 35.23
C LEU A 29 -15.36 30.15 36.26
N ASP A 30 -15.75 29.55 37.39
CA ASP A 30 -16.45 30.22 38.49
C ASP A 30 -15.56 31.25 39.19
N ARG A 31 -14.29 30.93 39.44
CA ARG A 31 -13.31 31.90 39.95
C ARG A 31 -13.08 33.06 38.98
N ALA A 32 -13.08 32.79 37.67
CA ALA A 32 -12.99 33.83 36.66
C ALA A 32 -14.26 34.71 36.58
N GLY A 33 -15.43 34.16 36.95
CA GLY A 33 -16.71 34.86 37.02
C GLY A 33 -16.87 35.74 38.27
N GLU A 34 -16.48 35.24 39.45
CA GLU A 34 -16.61 35.92 40.75
C GLU A 34 -15.68 37.15 40.89
N ALA A 35 -14.50 37.13 40.26
CA ALA A 35 -13.55 38.25 40.28
C ALA A 35 -14.05 39.55 39.58
N ARG A 36 -15.27 39.53 39.01
CA ARG A 36 -15.83 40.58 38.16
C ARG A 36 -16.72 41.60 38.89
N LYS A 37 -17.02 41.41 40.19
CA LYS A 37 -17.97 42.24 40.95
C LYS A 37 -17.38 43.44 41.70
N GLY A 38 -16.06 43.67 41.66
CA GLY A 38 -15.43 44.87 42.24
C GLY A 38 -15.20 45.97 41.20
N ARG A 39 -15.89 47.12 41.31
CA ARG A 39 -15.62 48.33 40.49
C ARG A 39 -14.16 48.76 40.66
N ARG A 40 -13.30 48.43 39.70
CA ARG A 40 -11.96 49.03 39.57
C ARG A 40 -12.02 50.33 38.74
N PRO A 41 -11.12 51.29 39.00
CA PRO A 41 -11.08 52.57 38.29
C PRO A 41 -10.93 52.39 36.78
N LEU A 42 -11.54 53.29 35.99
CA LEU A 42 -11.62 53.25 34.52
C LEU A 42 -10.24 53.10 33.82
N ALA A 43 -9.14 53.51 34.47
CA ALA A 43 -7.78 53.39 33.96
C ALA A 43 -7.25 51.93 33.94
N ASP A 44 -7.70 51.08 34.87
CA ASP A 44 -7.30 49.66 34.93
C ASP A 44 -8.04 48.80 33.89
N ALA A 45 -9.22 49.25 33.43
CA ALA A 45 -10.03 48.53 32.45
C ALA A 45 -9.37 48.51 31.05
N LEU A 46 -8.65 49.58 30.68
CA LEU A 46 -7.92 49.64 29.40
C LEU A 46 -6.69 48.73 29.41
N HIS A 47 -5.98 48.63 30.54
CA HIS A 47 -4.86 47.68 30.71
C HIS A 47 -5.35 46.23 30.71
N SER A 48 -6.51 45.95 31.32
CA SER A 48 -7.14 44.62 31.30
C SER A 48 -7.54 44.17 29.89
N ARG A 49 -8.08 45.07 29.05
CA ARG A 49 -8.47 44.74 27.67
C ARG A 49 -7.27 44.40 26.79
N ARG A 50 -6.17 45.16 26.89
CA ARG A 50 -4.91 44.84 26.17
C ARG A 50 -4.32 43.51 26.62
N ARG A 51 -4.31 43.23 27.92
CA ARG A 51 -3.82 41.94 28.44
C ARG A 51 -4.65 40.77 27.96
N ARG A 52 -5.99 40.91 27.91
CA ARG A 52 -6.88 39.88 27.35
C ARG A 52 -6.64 39.65 25.85
N GLN A 53 -6.48 40.72 25.07
CA GLN A 53 -6.18 40.60 23.64
C GLN A 53 -4.84 39.90 23.40
N LEU A 54 -3.79 40.24 24.15
CA LEU A 54 -2.50 39.56 24.06
C LEU A 54 -2.60 38.07 24.40
N VAL A 55 -3.35 37.71 25.44
CA VAL A 55 -3.58 36.30 25.80
C VAL A 55 -4.32 35.56 24.68
N VAL A 56 -5.34 36.16 24.07
CA VAL A 56 -6.07 35.55 22.94
C VAL A 56 -5.15 35.38 21.73
N PHE A 57 -4.35 36.38 21.36
CA PHE A 57 -3.42 36.26 20.25
C PHE A 57 -2.33 35.22 20.51
N ALA A 58 -1.80 35.14 21.74
CA ALA A 58 -0.83 34.11 22.11
C ALA A 58 -1.44 32.70 22.04
N ALA A 59 -2.68 32.53 22.49
CA ALA A 59 -3.39 31.25 22.39
C ALA A 59 -3.65 30.85 20.92
N VAL A 60 -4.09 31.78 20.07
CA VAL A 60 -4.29 31.52 18.64
C VAL A 60 -2.96 31.16 17.96
N ALA A 61 -1.89 31.92 18.22
CA ALA A 61 -0.56 31.63 17.68
C ALA A 61 -0.04 30.25 18.13
N LEU A 62 -0.28 29.88 19.38
CA LEU A 62 0.08 28.56 19.91
C LEU A 62 -0.70 27.44 19.22
N VAL A 63 -2.01 27.59 19.03
CA VAL A 63 -2.84 26.60 18.32
C VAL A 63 -2.38 26.44 16.87
N VAL A 64 -2.07 27.54 16.18
CA VAL A 64 -1.51 27.49 14.81
C VAL A 64 -0.14 26.80 14.78
N ALA A 65 0.74 27.11 15.73
CA ALA A 65 2.06 26.50 15.83
C ALA A 65 1.99 25.00 16.11
N ILE A 66 1.12 24.56 17.03
CA ILE A 66 0.88 23.14 17.32
C ILE A 66 0.30 22.45 16.09
N GLY A 67 -0.71 23.04 15.44
CA GLY A 67 -1.29 22.49 14.22
C GLY A 67 -0.27 22.30 13.09
N ALA A 68 0.63 23.26 12.88
CA ALA A 68 1.70 23.16 11.90
C ALA A 68 2.75 22.10 12.27
N ALA A 69 3.16 22.04 13.53
CA ALA A 69 4.12 21.05 14.02
C ALA A 69 3.56 19.62 13.94
N SER A 70 2.30 19.41 14.31
CA SER A 70 1.62 18.12 14.18
C SER A 70 1.48 17.71 12.73
N ALA A 71 1.13 18.62 11.83
CA ALA A 71 1.07 18.34 10.40
C ALA A 71 2.45 17.91 9.86
N LEU A 72 3.55 18.56 10.28
CA LEU A 72 4.90 18.17 9.89
C LEU A 72 5.35 16.83 10.49
N ALA A 73 4.99 16.55 11.74
CA ALA A 73 5.34 15.29 12.41
C ALA A 73 4.57 14.10 11.80
N ILE A 74 3.26 14.27 11.53
CA ILE A 74 2.47 13.27 10.80
C ILE A 74 3.03 13.08 9.40
N ARG A 75 3.42 14.16 8.73
CA ARG A 75 4.11 14.11 7.44
C ARG A 75 5.34 13.20 7.57
N ALA A 76 6.31 13.54 8.41
CA ALA A 76 7.55 12.78 8.58
C ALA A 76 7.33 11.30 8.98
N TYR A 77 6.41 11.01 9.90
CA TYR A 77 6.15 9.64 10.34
C TYR A 77 5.49 8.78 9.25
N VAL A 78 4.51 9.35 8.53
CA VAL A 78 3.82 8.64 7.44
C VAL A 78 4.75 8.39 6.26
N PHE A 79 5.79 9.18 6.00
CA PHE A 79 6.68 8.91 4.86
C PHE A 79 7.65 7.75 5.06
N HIS A 80 7.90 7.30 6.30
CA HIS A 80 8.71 6.10 6.54
C HIS A 80 7.89 4.80 6.51
N GLN A 81 6.57 4.90 6.42
CA GLN A 81 5.68 3.78 6.18
C GLN A 81 5.07 3.95 4.78
N GLY A 82 4.87 2.87 4.05
CA GLY A 82 4.20 2.97 2.76
C GLY A 82 2.74 3.32 2.93
N ILE A 83 2.10 3.75 1.84
CA ILE A 83 0.67 3.99 1.84
C ILE A 83 -0.03 2.64 1.69
N VAL A 84 -0.68 2.21 2.77
CA VAL A 84 -1.71 1.16 2.73
C VAL A 84 -3.03 1.88 2.48
N GLY A 85 -3.55 1.80 1.27
CA GLY A 85 -4.81 2.47 0.94
C GLY A 85 -4.75 3.45 -0.23
N LEU A 86 -5.74 4.36 -0.21
CA LEU A 86 -5.73 5.55 -1.04
C LEU A 86 -4.77 6.59 -0.47
N ALA A 87 -4.10 7.31 -1.37
CA ALA A 87 -3.23 8.42 -1.02
C ALA A 87 -4.01 9.47 -0.20
N PRO A 88 -3.39 10.06 0.85
CA PRO A 88 -4.02 11.12 1.62
C PRO A 88 -4.38 12.36 0.76
N VAL A 89 -5.37 13.13 1.21
CA VAL A 89 -5.73 14.39 0.56
C VAL A 89 -4.53 15.35 0.56
N GLY A 90 -4.20 15.90 -0.61
CA GLY A 90 -3.05 16.79 -0.79
C GLY A 90 -1.69 16.09 -0.88
N ALA A 91 -1.64 14.75 -0.87
CA ALA A 91 -0.41 14.02 -1.18
C ALA A 91 0.05 14.35 -2.60
N THR A 92 1.35 14.65 -2.74
CA THR A 92 1.98 14.93 -4.05
C THR A 92 2.39 13.59 -4.67
N PRO A 93 1.96 13.26 -5.90
CA PRO A 93 2.41 12.06 -6.59
C PRO A 93 3.93 11.98 -6.72
N SER A 94 4.44 10.75 -6.69
CA SER A 94 5.82 10.43 -7.04
C SER A 94 6.12 10.85 -8.48
N THR A 95 7.36 11.30 -8.73
CA THR A 95 7.78 11.79 -10.06
C THR A 95 9.00 11.04 -10.58
N PRO A 96 9.11 10.81 -11.90
CA PRO A 96 8.11 11.12 -12.94
C PRO A 96 6.88 10.20 -12.84
N GLU A 97 5.75 10.58 -13.42
CA GLU A 97 4.53 9.75 -13.32
C GLU A 97 4.67 8.42 -14.07
N LYS A 98 5.37 8.43 -15.21
CA LYS A 98 5.63 7.24 -16.03
C LYS A 98 7.10 6.81 -15.93
N GLY A 99 7.37 5.53 -16.16
CA GLY A 99 8.72 4.97 -16.12
C GLY A 99 8.84 3.73 -16.99
N GLU A 100 10.06 3.48 -17.49
CA GLU A 100 10.37 2.23 -18.19
C GLU A 100 10.76 1.17 -17.17
N LEU A 101 9.99 0.08 -17.08
CA LEU A 101 10.27 -1.04 -16.20
C LEU A 101 11.53 -1.78 -16.67
N VAL A 102 12.51 -1.90 -15.77
CA VAL A 102 13.75 -2.68 -15.97
C VAL A 102 13.66 -4.04 -15.31
N LEU A 103 13.10 -4.09 -14.11
CA LEU A 103 12.93 -5.29 -13.30
C LEU A 103 11.56 -5.27 -12.65
N SER A 104 10.85 -6.40 -12.67
CA SER A 104 9.78 -6.67 -11.72
C SER A 104 10.05 -8.03 -11.07
N PHE A 105 9.93 -8.09 -9.75
CA PHE A 105 10.11 -9.29 -8.98
C PHE A 105 8.96 -9.40 -7.97
N MET A 106 8.30 -10.54 -7.95
CA MET A 106 7.23 -10.87 -7.02
C MET A 106 7.53 -12.23 -6.40
N PHE A 107 7.56 -12.30 -5.07
CA PHE A 107 7.92 -13.51 -4.34
C PHE A 107 6.98 -13.72 -3.14
N GLY A 108 6.65 -14.97 -2.82
CA GLY A 108 6.14 -15.39 -1.51
C GLY A 108 7.18 -16.24 -0.80
N HIS A 109 7.68 -15.83 0.36
CA HIS A 109 8.94 -16.32 0.90
C HIS A 109 9.07 -17.85 1.04
N THR A 110 10.31 -18.33 0.95
CA THR A 110 10.74 -19.70 1.22
C THR A 110 10.52 -20.09 2.68
N LEU A 111 10.61 -21.40 2.99
CA LEU A 111 10.28 -22.04 4.28
C LEU A 111 10.45 -21.16 5.54
N GLY A 112 9.33 -20.61 6.05
CA GLY A 112 9.22 -20.09 7.43
C GLY A 112 9.13 -18.57 7.59
N ASP A 113 9.16 -17.77 6.52
CA ASP A 113 8.98 -16.31 6.60
C ASP A 113 7.53 -15.88 6.30
N PRO A 114 6.95 -14.97 7.11
CA PRO A 114 5.55 -14.53 7.03
C PRO A 114 5.21 -13.52 5.92
N GLY A 115 5.81 -13.53 4.72
CA GLY A 115 5.53 -12.46 3.76
C GLY A 115 5.58 -12.79 2.27
N ARG A 116 4.78 -12.08 1.48
CA ARG A 116 5.11 -11.80 0.08
C ARG A 116 5.73 -10.41 -0.02
N PHE A 117 6.59 -10.21 -0.99
CA PHE A 117 7.02 -8.87 -1.37
C PHE A 117 7.08 -8.72 -2.89
N GLN A 118 7.01 -7.46 -3.31
CA GLN A 118 7.11 -7.05 -4.69
C GLN A 118 8.16 -5.96 -4.79
N VAL A 119 9.01 -6.04 -5.80
CA VAL A 119 10.00 -5.01 -6.13
C VAL A 119 9.90 -4.71 -7.61
N ARG A 120 9.88 -3.43 -7.95
CA ARG A 120 9.97 -2.94 -9.32
C ARG A 120 11.06 -1.90 -9.41
N VAL A 121 11.94 -2.07 -10.39
CA VAL A 121 13.02 -1.12 -10.68
C VAL A 121 12.79 -0.52 -12.06
N TYR A 122 12.85 0.80 -12.13
CA TYR A 122 12.66 1.57 -13.35
C TYR A 122 13.98 2.14 -13.86
N ALA A 123 14.05 2.40 -15.17
CA ALA A 123 15.24 2.93 -15.83
C ALA A 123 15.65 4.32 -15.30
N ASP A 124 14.70 5.06 -14.71
CA ASP A 124 14.95 6.37 -14.10
C ASP A 124 15.47 6.30 -12.65
N GLY A 125 15.80 5.10 -12.16
CA GLY A 125 16.37 4.89 -10.84
C GLY A 125 15.35 4.60 -9.74
N ARG A 126 14.04 4.74 -9.99
CA ARG A 126 13.05 4.41 -8.95
C ARG A 126 13.07 2.92 -8.65
N MET A 127 13.11 2.60 -7.37
CA MET A 127 12.84 1.27 -6.84
C MET A 127 11.57 1.35 -6.00
N ILE A 128 10.47 0.84 -6.54
CA ILE A 128 9.16 0.81 -5.89
C ILE A 128 8.93 -0.60 -5.35
N TRP A 129 8.64 -0.73 -4.06
CA TRP A 129 8.49 -2.04 -3.44
C TRP A 129 7.42 -2.05 -2.36
N GLN A 130 6.96 -3.25 -2.00
CA GLN A 130 6.07 -3.46 -0.87
C GLN A 130 6.27 -4.85 -0.29
N ARG A 131 6.13 -4.99 1.03
CA ARG A 131 5.75 -6.25 1.67
C ARG A 131 4.23 -6.30 1.75
N VAL A 132 3.64 -7.38 1.28
CA VAL A 132 2.19 -7.59 1.21
C VAL A 132 1.67 -8.20 2.51
N GLY A 133 2.47 -9.05 3.15
CA GLY A 133 2.16 -9.76 4.39
C GLY A 133 1.91 -11.27 4.21
N ASP A 134 1.45 -11.94 5.28
CA ASP A 134 1.39 -13.41 5.42
C ASP A 134 0.05 -13.98 4.95
N TYR A 135 0.05 -14.82 3.91
CA TYR A 135 -1.17 -15.51 3.44
C TYR A 135 -1.73 -16.49 4.49
N SER A 136 -0.90 -17.00 5.40
CA SER A 136 -1.29 -18.02 6.38
C SER A 136 -2.03 -17.44 7.58
N ARG A 137 -1.97 -16.11 7.77
CA ARG A 137 -2.66 -15.43 8.87
C ARG A 137 -4.01 -14.93 8.44
N THR A 138 -4.90 -14.79 9.41
CA THR A 138 -6.20 -14.20 9.15
C THR A 138 -6.04 -12.77 8.62
N ASP A 139 -5.08 -11.99 9.12
CA ASP A 139 -4.84 -10.61 8.70
C ASP A 139 -3.71 -10.47 7.67
N GLU A 140 -3.97 -10.86 6.41
CA GLU A 140 -3.03 -10.82 5.28
C GLU A 140 -2.19 -9.54 5.19
N TYR A 141 -2.81 -8.38 5.47
CA TYR A 141 -2.17 -7.06 5.35
C TYR A 141 -1.63 -6.48 6.66
N ARG A 142 -1.72 -7.20 7.78
CA ARG A 142 -1.27 -6.67 9.09
C ARG A 142 0.19 -6.26 9.07
N ASP A 143 0.99 -7.05 8.36
CA ASP A 143 2.43 -6.88 8.24
C ASP A 143 2.80 -6.23 6.88
N SER A 144 1.81 -5.65 6.18
CA SER A 144 2.08 -4.91 4.94
C SER A 144 2.84 -3.62 5.24
N THR A 145 3.85 -3.34 4.44
CA THR A 145 4.55 -2.05 4.51
C THR A 145 3.81 -0.95 3.76
N GLY A 146 2.78 -1.28 2.96
CA GLY A 146 2.32 -0.42 1.86
C GLY A 146 3.40 -0.23 0.78
N TRP A 147 3.11 0.58 -0.23
CA TRP A 147 4.07 0.88 -1.30
C TRP A 147 5.10 1.94 -0.87
N LEU A 148 6.36 1.60 -1.11
CA LEU A 148 7.54 2.36 -0.77
C LEU A 148 8.36 2.67 -2.03
N GLU A 149 9.10 3.76 -2.01
CA GLU A 149 10.00 4.23 -3.07
C GLU A 149 11.37 4.57 -2.46
N GLN A 150 12.43 4.16 -3.15
CA GLN A 150 13.81 4.64 -3.00
C GLN A 150 14.40 4.97 -4.37
N ARG A 151 15.59 5.61 -4.42
CA ARG A 151 16.24 5.96 -5.69
C ARG A 151 17.65 5.41 -5.82
N LEU A 152 17.82 4.62 -6.86
CA LEU A 152 19.09 4.16 -7.38
C LEU A 152 19.67 5.20 -8.34
N THR A 153 21.00 5.28 -8.41
CA THR A 153 21.69 5.90 -9.55
C THR A 153 21.53 5.03 -10.80
N PRO A 154 21.79 5.56 -12.01
CA PRO A 154 21.86 4.72 -13.21
C PRO A 154 22.81 3.53 -13.05
N GLU A 155 23.96 3.73 -12.41
CA GLU A 155 24.91 2.65 -12.10
C GLU A 155 24.32 1.64 -11.10
N GLY A 156 23.50 2.10 -10.16
CA GLY A 156 22.76 1.25 -9.22
C GLY A 156 21.73 0.35 -9.92
N VAL A 157 20.97 0.89 -10.86
CA VAL A 157 20.04 0.10 -11.70
C VAL A 157 20.80 -0.99 -12.46
N GLU A 158 21.94 -0.64 -13.06
CA GLU A 158 22.79 -1.62 -13.77
C GLU A 158 23.45 -2.65 -12.84
N LEU A 159 23.68 -2.33 -11.57
CA LEU A 159 24.14 -3.32 -10.58
C LEU A 159 23.04 -4.33 -10.26
N VAL A 160 21.80 -3.88 -10.03
CA VAL A 160 20.65 -4.77 -9.82
C VAL A 160 20.44 -5.67 -11.03
N LYS A 161 20.42 -5.10 -12.24
CA LYS A 161 20.27 -5.86 -13.49
C LYS A 161 21.36 -6.91 -13.66
N ARG A 162 22.63 -6.54 -13.42
CA ARG A 162 23.76 -7.49 -13.50
C ARG A 162 23.65 -8.61 -12.49
N GLU A 163 23.16 -8.34 -11.28
CA GLU A 163 22.92 -9.38 -10.28
C GLU A 163 21.91 -10.41 -10.80
N MET A 164 20.80 -9.96 -11.39
CA MET A 164 19.81 -10.87 -11.98
C MET A 164 20.41 -11.70 -13.11
N ILE A 165 21.21 -11.09 -13.99
CA ILE A 165 21.88 -11.80 -15.09
C ILE A 165 22.89 -12.83 -14.57
N ALA A 166 23.65 -12.48 -13.53
CA ALA A 166 24.68 -13.34 -12.94
C ALA A 166 24.11 -14.65 -12.35
N THR A 167 22.80 -14.69 -12.05
CA THR A 167 22.14 -15.93 -11.60
C THR A 167 22.07 -17.02 -12.65
N GLY A 168 22.14 -16.65 -13.93
CA GLY A 168 21.91 -17.56 -15.05
C GLY A 168 20.46 -17.97 -15.27
N LEU A 169 19.51 -17.50 -14.45
CA LEU A 169 18.07 -17.76 -14.62
C LEU A 169 17.53 -17.11 -15.90
N VAL A 170 18.15 -16.00 -16.33
CA VAL A 170 17.67 -15.17 -17.45
C VAL A 170 18.47 -15.37 -18.76
N ASN A 171 19.19 -16.49 -18.87
CA ASN A 171 19.98 -16.82 -20.06
C ASN A 171 19.12 -17.25 -21.26
N GLY A 172 17.88 -17.70 -21.03
CA GLY A 172 16.89 -18.04 -22.06
C GLY A 172 15.85 -16.94 -22.25
N ASP A 173 14.85 -17.19 -23.10
CA ASP A 173 13.75 -16.23 -23.35
C ASP A 173 12.71 -16.29 -22.23
N ASN A 174 12.17 -17.47 -21.95
CA ASN A 174 11.24 -17.71 -20.83
C ASN A 174 11.64 -18.98 -20.08
N LEU A 175 11.46 -18.98 -18.77
CA LEU A 175 11.76 -20.13 -17.91
C LEU A 175 10.60 -20.39 -16.95
N HIS A 176 10.02 -21.58 -17.05
CA HIS A 176 8.91 -22.02 -16.20
C HIS A 176 9.38 -23.19 -15.33
N LEU A 177 9.48 -22.94 -14.03
CA LEU A 177 9.97 -23.90 -13.06
C LEU A 177 8.83 -24.43 -12.18
N LEU A 178 8.86 -25.71 -11.87
CA LEU A 178 7.99 -26.27 -10.84
C LEU A 178 8.39 -25.74 -9.46
N GLY A 179 7.42 -25.61 -8.56
CA GLY A 179 7.70 -25.41 -7.14
C GLY A 179 8.44 -26.62 -6.58
N GLY A 180 9.69 -26.41 -6.14
CA GLY A 180 10.44 -27.40 -5.36
C GLY A 180 10.12 -27.32 -3.87
N GLU A 181 10.65 -28.25 -3.07
CA GLU A 181 10.57 -28.15 -1.60
C GLU A 181 11.11 -26.80 -1.14
N GLY A 182 10.21 -25.94 -0.63
CA GLY A 182 10.54 -24.63 -0.10
C GLY A 182 10.59 -23.47 -1.11
N LEU A 183 10.32 -23.71 -2.40
CA LEU A 183 10.08 -22.64 -3.36
C LEU A 183 8.57 -22.44 -3.53
N TYR A 184 8.04 -21.37 -2.97
CA TYR A 184 6.68 -20.92 -3.25
C TYR A 184 6.65 -20.18 -4.58
N PHE A 185 5.45 -19.79 -5.01
CA PHE A 185 5.26 -19.04 -6.23
C PHE A 185 6.03 -17.73 -6.26
N GLY A 186 6.58 -17.42 -7.43
CA GLY A 186 7.01 -16.09 -7.76
C GLY A 186 7.31 -15.91 -9.24
N GLU A 187 7.59 -14.65 -9.57
CA GLU A 187 7.74 -14.16 -10.92
C GLU A 187 8.88 -13.15 -10.97
N LEU A 188 9.65 -13.22 -12.04
CA LEU A 188 10.73 -12.28 -12.36
C LEU A 188 10.59 -11.87 -13.83
N ASP A 189 10.43 -10.58 -14.05
CA ASP A 189 10.57 -9.93 -15.35
C ASP A 189 11.86 -9.13 -15.37
N LEU A 190 12.66 -9.31 -16.41
CA LEU A 190 13.88 -8.54 -16.64
C LEU A 190 13.92 -7.98 -18.06
N ARG A 191 14.22 -6.68 -18.19
CA ARG A 191 14.52 -6.05 -19.47
C ARG A 191 16.02 -5.98 -19.70
N ASP A 192 16.49 -6.66 -20.74
CA ASP A 192 17.88 -6.66 -21.17
C ASP A 192 18.03 -6.12 -22.60
N GLY A 193 18.18 -4.79 -22.70
CA GLY A 193 18.10 -4.09 -23.98
C GLY A 193 16.68 -4.18 -24.54
N ASP A 194 16.54 -4.67 -25.77
CA ASP A 194 15.23 -4.89 -26.38
C ASP A 194 14.59 -6.24 -25.98
N ARG A 195 15.32 -7.08 -25.24
CA ARG A 195 14.85 -8.41 -24.81
C ARG A 195 14.12 -8.29 -23.46
N ARG A 196 12.94 -8.90 -23.36
CA ARG A 196 12.28 -9.16 -22.06
C ARG A 196 12.43 -10.64 -21.75
N VAL A 197 12.88 -10.94 -20.55
CA VAL A 197 12.99 -12.31 -20.03
C VAL A 197 12.00 -12.48 -18.90
N HIS A 198 11.26 -13.58 -18.95
CA HIS A 198 10.23 -13.89 -17.97
C HIS A 198 10.54 -15.23 -17.30
N VAL A 199 10.62 -15.23 -15.97
CA VAL A 199 10.85 -16.43 -15.17
C VAL A 199 9.71 -16.57 -14.19
N ILE A 200 8.99 -17.68 -14.27
CA ILE A 200 7.96 -18.06 -13.29
C ILE A 200 8.41 -19.34 -12.60
N TRP A 201 8.18 -19.42 -11.29
CA TRP A 201 8.32 -20.67 -10.55
C TRP A 201 7.17 -20.86 -9.57
N GLY A 202 7.03 -22.09 -9.09
CA GLY A 202 5.97 -22.46 -8.14
C GLY A 202 4.70 -22.94 -8.82
N ASP A 203 3.83 -23.55 -8.02
CA ASP A 203 2.55 -24.06 -8.50
C ASP A 203 1.44 -23.07 -8.16
N ILE A 204 1.32 -22.01 -8.96
CA ILE A 204 0.00 -21.43 -9.19
C ILE A 204 -0.53 -22.13 -10.42
N SER A 205 -1.64 -22.82 -10.23
CA SER A 205 -2.38 -23.48 -11.28
C SER A 205 -2.96 -22.40 -12.20
N ASP A 206 -2.13 -21.88 -13.09
CA ASP A 206 -2.58 -21.28 -14.33
C ASP A 206 -2.86 -22.44 -15.29
N PRO A 207 -4.13 -22.83 -15.51
CA PRO A 207 -4.46 -23.87 -16.48
C PRO A 207 -4.20 -23.45 -17.94
N HIS A 208 -3.76 -22.21 -18.21
CA HIS A 208 -3.16 -21.89 -19.50
C HIS A 208 -1.71 -22.36 -19.63
N SER A 209 -1.05 -22.70 -18.51
CA SER A 209 0.28 -23.31 -18.52
C SER A 209 0.28 -24.80 -18.88
N ASP A 210 -0.89 -25.41 -19.14
CA ASP A 210 -0.97 -26.79 -19.61
C ASP A 210 -0.20 -27.01 -20.93
N ASP A 211 0.03 -25.93 -21.70
CA ASP A 211 0.81 -25.95 -22.95
C ASP A 211 2.32 -25.66 -22.73
N GLU A 212 2.74 -25.21 -21.54
CA GLU A 212 4.14 -24.88 -21.25
C GLU A 212 4.78 -25.93 -20.34
N ALA A 213 5.74 -26.68 -20.91
CA ALA A 213 6.47 -27.71 -20.17
C ALA A 213 7.28 -27.09 -19.02
N ARG A 214 6.78 -27.27 -17.79
CA ARG A 214 7.49 -26.85 -16.57
C ARG A 214 8.63 -27.82 -16.26
N ALA A 215 9.82 -27.29 -15.99
CA ALA A 215 10.97 -28.08 -15.58
C ALA A 215 11.13 -28.08 -14.05
N MET A 216 11.62 -29.19 -13.48
CA MET A 216 12.12 -29.14 -12.10
C MET A 216 13.35 -28.21 -12.06
N PRO A 217 13.43 -27.27 -11.10
CA PRO A 217 14.61 -26.42 -10.97
C PRO A 217 15.85 -27.27 -10.66
N THR A 218 16.97 -26.96 -11.29
CA THR A 218 18.26 -27.54 -10.88
C THR A 218 18.68 -26.99 -9.50
N PRO A 219 19.57 -27.66 -8.76
CA PRO A 219 20.07 -27.14 -7.48
C PRO A 219 20.65 -25.72 -7.58
N GLU A 220 21.30 -25.40 -8.71
CA GLU A 220 21.84 -24.08 -8.99
C GLU A 220 20.73 -23.04 -9.18
N GLN A 221 19.67 -23.39 -9.91
CA GLN A 221 18.51 -22.50 -10.11
C GLN A 221 17.77 -22.24 -8.79
N ALA A 222 17.55 -23.27 -7.98
CA ALA A 222 16.93 -23.12 -6.66
C ALA A 222 17.77 -22.23 -5.74
N SER A 223 19.09 -22.45 -5.71
CA SER A 223 20.02 -21.61 -4.93
C SER A 223 20.08 -20.16 -5.44
N ALA A 224 19.92 -19.95 -6.75
CA ALA A 224 19.84 -18.62 -7.34
C ALA A 224 18.57 -17.89 -6.91
N LEU A 225 17.41 -18.55 -6.92
CA LEU A 225 16.14 -17.96 -6.47
C LEU A 225 16.21 -17.54 -4.99
N VAL A 226 16.75 -18.39 -4.11
CA VAL A 226 16.94 -18.03 -2.69
C VAL A 226 17.86 -16.82 -2.53
N ARG A 227 18.95 -16.75 -3.29
CA ARG A 227 19.87 -15.60 -3.25
C ARG A 227 19.19 -14.32 -3.74
N LEU A 228 18.34 -14.41 -4.75
CA LEU A 228 17.58 -13.25 -5.27
C LEU A 228 16.58 -12.76 -4.23
N ASP A 229 15.88 -13.69 -3.56
CA ASP A 229 14.96 -13.40 -2.46
C ASP A 229 15.65 -12.54 -1.39
N GLU A 230 16.76 -13.04 -0.81
CA GLU A 230 17.54 -12.35 0.22
C GLU A 230 18.03 -10.97 -0.23
N ARG A 231 18.48 -10.84 -1.49
CA ARG A 231 19.04 -9.60 -2.01
C ARG A 231 18.00 -8.54 -2.37
N LEU A 232 16.82 -8.95 -2.80
CA LEU A 232 15.75 -8.03 -3.17
C LEU A 232 14.89 -7.64 -1.97
N GLU A 233 14.86 -8.45 -0.92
CA GLU A 233 14.25 -8.10 0.36
C GLU A 233 14.99 -6.95 1.06
N ASP A 234 16.33 -6.97 1.05
CA ASP A 234 17.17 -5.88 1.59
C ASP A 234 18.28 -5.48 0.61
N PRO A 235 17.98 -4.65 -0.40
CA PRO A 235 18.97 -4.20 -1.37
C PRO A 235 20.11 -3.40 -0.75
N ALA A 236 19.87 -2.72 0.37
CA ALA A 236 20.88 -1.92 1.05
C ALA A 236 21.99 -2.77 1.69
N SER A 237 21.73 -4.06 1.95
CA SER A 237 22.71 -4.99 2.51
C SER A 237 23.87 -5.31 1.56
N TRP A 238 23.67 -5.21 0.24
CA TRP A 238 24.64 -5.65 -0.77
C TRP A 238 24.97 -4.60 -1.84
N LEU A 239 24.08 -3.64 -2.10
CA LEU A 239 24.39 -2.52 -2.98
C LEU A 239 25.39 -1.57 -2.30
N PRO A 240 26.44 -1.11 -3.01
CA PRO A 240 27.38 -0.16 -2.45
C PRO A 240 26.70 1.20 -2.24
N ALA A 241 27.21 2.00 -1.29
CA ALA A 241 26.58 3.28 -0.94
C ALA A 241 26.43 4.25 -2.13
N ASN A 242 27.31 4.18 -3.14
CA ASN A 242 27.23 5.00 -4.35
C ASN A 242 26.24 4.49 -5.41
N ALA A 243 25.58 3.36 -5.19
CA ALA A 243 24.47 2.88 -6.01
C ALA A 243 23.16 3.63 -5.74
N TRP A 244 23.11 4.42 -4.66
CA TRP A 244 21.92 5.14 -4.23
C TRP A 244 22.04 6.62 -4.59
N GLU A 245 21.08 7.13 -5.33
CA GLU A 245 20.87 8.58 -5.48
C GLU A 245 20.20 9.11 -4.21
N ASP A 246 19.22 8.36 -3.69
CA ASP A 246 18.53 8.63 -2.45
C ASP A 246 18.19 7.31 -1.74
N PRO A 247 18.94 6.95 -0.69
CA PRO A 247 18.69 5.72 0.07
C PRO A 247 17.50 5.85 1.03
N GLU A 248 16.94 7.05 1.22
CA GLU A 248 15.82 7.26 2.14
C GLU A 248 14.55 6.56 1.62
N ILE A 249 13.97 5.70 2.46
CA ILE A 249 12.69 5.04 2.18
C ILE A 249 11.56 6.07 2.34
N LYS A 250 10.78 6.24 1.26
CA LYS A 250 9.63 7.14 1.19
C LYS A 250 8.38 6.38 0.79
N ALA A 251 7.20 6.85 1.17
CA ALA A 251 5.96 6.34 0.61
C ALA A 251 5.88 6.62 -0.90
N TYR A 252 5.57 5.60 -1.70
CA TYR A 252 5.18 5.81 -3.10
C TYR A 252 3.77 6.38 -3.15
N VAL A 253 3.60 7.54 -3.78
CA VAL A 253 2.29 8.16 -3.99
C VAL A 253 1.95 8.02 -5.47
N PRO A 254 0.98 7.17 -5.86
CA PRO A 254 0.65 7.06 -7.27
C PRO A 254 -0.05 8.33 -7.78
N SER A 255 0.07 8.60 -9.08
CA SER A 255 -0.69 9.67 -9.74
C SER A 255 -2.15 9.28 -9.98
N THR A 256 -2.41 7.98 -10.15
CA THR A 256 -3.72 7.39 -10.40
C THR A 256 -3.85 6.02 -9.74
N TYR A 257 -5.07 5.49 -9.67
CA TYR A 257 -5.37 4.14 -9.19
C TYR A 257 -6.05 3.35 -10.30
N ASP A 258 -5.62 2.11 -10.50
CA ASP A 258 -6.37 1.12 -11.26
C ASP A 258 -7.45 0.55 -10.35
N VAL A 259 -8.70 0.90 -10.63
CA VAL A 259 -9.87 0.35 -9.95
C VAL A 259 -10.40 -0.82 -10.75
N CYS A 260 -10.20 -2.02 -10.21
CA CYS A 260 -10.55 -3.27 -10.89
C CYS A 260 -11.81 -3.88 -10.26
N LEU A 261 -12.80 -4.15 -11.11
CA LEU A 261 -13.97 -4.96 -10.77
C LEU A 261 -13.69 -6.39 -11.20
N GLU A 262 -13.68 -7.35 -10.29
CA GLU A 262 -13.36 -8.74 -10.60
C GLU A 262 -14.52 -9.66 -10.24
N GLY A 263 -14.85 -10.61 -11.12
CA GLY A 263 -15.78 -11.68 -10.77
C GLY A 263 -15.61 -12.91 -11.65
N ILE A 264 -16.40 -13.95 -11.35
CA ILE A 264 -16.37 -15.18 -12.13
C ILE A 264 -16.74 -14.90 -13.59
N LYS A 265 -16.03 -15.57 -14.52
CA LYS A 265 -16.33 -15.50 -15.95
C LYS A 265 -17.83 -15.72 -16.22
N GLY A 266 -18.46 -14.73 -16.84
CA GLY A 266 -19.89 -14.74 -17.18
C GLY A 266 -20.74 -13.72 -16.41
N LEU A 267 -20.23 -13.13 -15.32
CA LEU A 267 -20.99 -12.13 -14.54
C LEU A 267 -21.28 -10.84 -15.33
N GLY A 268 -20.39 -10.45 -16.26
CA GLY A 268 -20.57 -9.36 -17.21
C GLY A 268 -20.56 -7.95 -16.59
N LEU A 269 -19.70 -7.06 -17.10
CA LEU A 269 -19.47 -5.71 -16.56
C LEU A 269 -20.76 -4.91 -16.32
N SER A 270 -21.70 -4.90 -17.28
CA SER A 270 -22.95 -4.14 -17.14
C SER A 270 -23.78 -4.56 -15.93
N ARG A 271 -23.77 -5.84 -15.56
CA ARG A 271 -24.50 -6.35 -14.40
C ARG A 271 -23.80 -5.98 -13.10
N VAL A 272 -22.46 -6.06 -13.10
CA VAL A 272 -21.63 -5.61 -11.98
C VAL A 272 -21.87 -4.12 -11.71
N LEU A 273 -21.73 -3.27 -12.73
CA LEU A 273 -21.97 -1.83 -12.63
C LEU A 273 -23.39 -1.49 -12.17
N ALA A 274 -24.42 -2.17 -12.68
CA ALA A 274 -25.81 -1.95 -12.29
C ALA A 274 -26.13 -2.32 -10.83
N SER A 275 -25.22 -3.02 -10.15
CA SER A 275 -25.37 -3.36 -8.73
C SER A 275 -24.71 -2.34 -7.79
N LEU A 276 -23.89 -1.43 -8.33
CA LEU A 276 -23.24 -0.37 -7.57
C LEU A 276 -24.21 0.79 -7.29
N PRO A 277 -23.94 1.62 -6.27
CA PRO A 277 -24.66 2.87 -6.08
C PRO A 277 -24.59 3.74 -7.36
N PRO A 278 -25.66 4.46 -7.75
CA PRO A 278 -25.70 5.18 -9.03
C PRO A 278 -24.53 6.14 -9.28
N GLN A 279 -23.99 6.76 -8.22
CA GLN A 279 -22.82 7.64 -8.34
C GLN A 279 -21.54 6.87 -8.68
N ALA A 280 -21.34 5.69 -8.08
CA ALA A 280 -20.21 4.82 -8.36
C ALA A 280 -20.34 4.19 -9.75
N GLU A 281 -21.53 3.73 -10.11
CA GLU A 281 -21.86 3.23 -11.45
C GLU A 281 -21.53 4.28 -12.53
N ASN A 282 -22.02 5.51 -12.36
CA ASN A 282 -21.79 6.58 -13.33
C ASN A 282 -20.30 6.94 -13.44
N LEU A 283 -19.58 6.97 -12.31
CA LEU A 283 -18.15 7.25 -12.30
C LEU A 283 -17.36 6.19 -13.08
N LEU A 284 -17.59 4.90 -12.81
CA LEU A 284 -16.85 3.81 -13.45
C LEU A 284 -17.28 3.57 -14.92
N ARG A 285 -18.56 3.80 -15.24
CA ARG A 285 -19.07 3.70 -16.62
C ARG A 285 -18.49 4.79 -17.54
N ALA A 286 -18.12 5.94 -16.98
CA ALA A 286 -17.53 7.03 -17.74
C ALA A 286 -16.07 6.77 -18.14
N GLN A 287 -15.41 5.78 -17.52
CA GLN A 287 -14.02 5.44 -17.78
C GLN A 287 -13.88 4.36 -18.85
N GLU A 288 -12.73 4.36 -19.52
CA GLU A 288 -12.33 3.21 -20.33
C GLU A 288 -12.09 2.01 -19.40
N ASN A 289 -12.71 0.88 -19.73
CA ASN A 289 -12.59 -0.35 -18.96
C ASN A 289 -11.81 -1.36 -19.80
N THR A 290 -10.61 -1.71 -19.33
CA THR A 290 -9.78 -2.73 -19.97
C THR A 290 -10.13 -4.10 -19.38
N PRO A 291 -10.77 -5.00 -20.15
CA PRO A 291 -11.03 -6.34 -19.68
C PRO A 291 -9.73 -7.14 -19.68
N TRP A 292 -9.51 -7.90 -18.63
CA TRP A 292 -8.50 -8.95 -18.59
C TRP A 292 -9.09 -10.20 -17.98
N THR A 293 -8.52 -11.35 -18.32
CA THR A 293 -8.99 -12.67 -17.88
C THR A 293 -7.79 -13.41 -17.36
N TYR A 294 -7.97 -14.08 -16.23
CA TYR A 294 -6.94 -14.92 -15.64
C TYR A 294 -7.59 -16.15 -15.06
N THR A 295 -6.83 -17.23 -14.90
CA THR A 295 -7.34 -18.47 -14.33
C THR A 295 -6.46 -18.90 -13.16
N ASN A 296 -7.10 -19.25 -12.05
CA ASN A 296 -6.43 -19.77 -10.86
C ASN A 296 -7.11 -21.07 -10.39
N LEU A 297 -6.71 -21.57 -9.22
CA LEU A 297 -7.30 -22.76 -8.58
C LEU A 297 -8.82 -22.68 -8.37
N ALA A 298 -9.40 -21.48 -8.27
CA ALA A 298 -10.83 -21.28 -8.09
C ALA A 298 -11.62 -21.26 -9.42
N GLY A 299 -10.94 -21.12 -10.55
CA GLY A 299 -11.55 -21.03 -11.88
C GLY A 299 -11.07 -19.82 -12.67
N THR A 300 -11.74 -19.56 -13.79
CA THR A 300 -11.43 -18.41 -14.65
C THR A 300 -12.21 -17.18 -14.19
N HIS A 301 -11.48 -16.11 -13.91
CA HIS A 301 -12.00 -14.82 -13.49
C HIS A 301 -11.87 -13.82 -14.62
N VAL A 302 -12.75 -12.83 -14.62
CA VAL A 302 -12.69 -11.68 -15.51
C VAL A 302 -12.64 -10.46 -14.63
N ALA A 303 -11.71 -9.57 -14.91
CA ALA A 303 -11.66 -8.27 -14.28
C ALA A 303 -11.70 -7.14 -15.31
N TRP A 304 -12.29 -6.02 -14.90
CA TRP A 304 -12.41 -4.79 -15.67
C TRP A 304 -11.78 -3.67 -14.87
N CYS A 305 -10.66 -3.15 -15.36
CA CYS A 305 -9.94 -2.08 -14.67
C CYS A 305 -10.21 -0.74 -15.34
N SER A 306 -10.50 0.27 -14.52
CA SER A 306 -10.62 1.68 -14.89
C SER A 306 -9.56 2.47 -14.14
N GLN A 307 -8.83 3.34 -14.83
CA GLN A 307 -7.86 4.22 -14.18
C GLN A 307 -8.57 5.47 -13.65
N LEU A 308 -8.41 5.77 -12.37
CA LEU A 308 -8.99 6.93 -11.68
C LEU A 308 -7.90 7.84 -11.13
N THR A 309 -8.12 9.16 -11.16
CA THR A 309 -7.29 10.09 -10.38
C THR A 309 -7.45 9.86 -8.88
N ASN A 310 -6.49 10.35 -8.08
CA ASN A 310 -6.57 10.27 -6.62
C ASN A 310 -7.87 10.86 -6.04
N ASP A 311 -8.41 11.92 -6.63
CA ASP A 311 -9.68 12.53 -6.19
C ASP A 311 -10.89 11.69 -6.55
N GLU A 312 -10.92 11.09 -7.74
CA GLU A 312 -11.98 10.19 -8.18
C GLU A 312 -11.98 8.88 -7.39
N ALA A 313 -10.82 8.28 -7.13
CA ALA A 313 -10.69 7.09 -6.31
C ALA A 313 -11.25 7.33 -4.90
N ARG A 314 -10.89 8.46 -4.26
CA ARG A 314 -11.46 8.87 -2.96
C ARG A 314 -12.94 9.18 -3.04
N ALA A 315 -13.43 9.74 -4.16
CA ALA A 315 -14.85 9.99 -4.35
C ALA A 315 -15.64 8.67 -4.45
N LEU A 316 -15.14 7.71 -5.21
CA LEU A 316 -15.70 6.37 -5.32
C LEU A 316 -15.76 5.70 -3.95
N GLU A 317 -14.65 5.72 -3.23
CA GLU A 317 -14.53 5.16 -1.88
C GLU A 317 -15.61 5.69 -0.93
N ARG A 318 -15.81 7.02 -0.90
CA ARG A 318 -16.85 7.66 -0.06
C ARG A 318 -18.27 7.24 -0.46
N VAL A 319 -18.53 7.08 -1.76
CA VAL A 319 -19.85 6.63 -2.26
C VAL A 319 -20.12 5.20 -1.80
N LEU A 320 -19.13 4.32 -1.92
CA LEU A 320 -19.23 2.92 -1.48
C LEU A 320 -19.42 2.85 0.04
N GLU A 321 -18.64 3.62 0.81
CA GLU A 321 -18.78 3.70 2.26
C GLU A 321 -20.17 4.17 2.69
N ALA A 322 -20.68 5.25 2.08
CA ALA A 322 -22.01 5.78 2.37
C ALA A 322 -23.14 4.79 2.04
N ALA A 323 -22.94 3.91 1.07
CA ALA A 323 -23.86 2.83 0.72
C ALA A 323 -23.76 1.61 1.66
N GLY A 324 -22.86 1.65 2.66
CA GLY A 324 -22.59 0.51 3.55
C GLY A 324 -21.76 -0.59 2.90
N LEU A 325 -21.17 -0.31 1.73
CA LEU A 325 -20.24 -1.16 0.97
C LEU A 325 -18.77 -0.82 1.29
N GLY A 326 -18.53 0.03 2.29
CA GLY A 326 -17.18 0.34 2.79
C GLY A 326 -16.58 -0.82 3.62
N LEU A 327 -15.32 -0.64 4.05
CA LEU A 327 -14.58 -1.59 4.89
C LEU A 327 -15.39 -2.03 6.12
N ARG A 328 -16.07 -3.17 6.01
CA ARG A 328 -16.54 -3.90 7.19
C ARG A 328 -15.49 -4.95 7.52
N PRO A 329 -14.91 -4.94 8.72
CA PRO A 329 -14.17 -6.10 9.18
C PRO A 329 -15.17 -7.25 9.27
N THR A 330 -14.96 -8.26 8.45
CA THR A 330 -15.82 -9.43 8.37
C THR A 330 -15.18 -10.56 9.15
N LYS A 331 -15.99 -11.29 9.91
CA LYS A 331 -15.48 -12.46 10.62
C LYS A 331 -15.33 -13.62 9.64
N ASP A 332 -14.23 -14.35 9.72
CA ASP A 332 -14.10 -15.59 8.97
C ASP A 332 -15.06 -16.68 9.50
N VAL A 333 -15.07 -17.82 8.82
CA VAL A 333 -15.90 -19.01 9.17
C VAL A 333 -15.58 -19.55 10.57
N PHE A 334 -14.47 -19.12 11.19
CA PHE A 334 -14.01 -19.51 12.51
C PHE A 334 -14.26 -18.44 13.59
N GLY A 335 -14.88 -17.31 13.24
CA GLY A 335 -15.25 -16.26 14.19
C GLY A 335 -14.13 -15.29 14.56
N HIS A 336 -12.97 -15.36 13.89
CA HIS A 336 -11.91 -14.36 14.04
C HIS A 336 -12.34 -13.08 13.35
N VAL A 337 -12.11 -11.92 13.99
CA VAL A 337 -12.26 -10.62 13.33
C VAL A 337 -11.11 -10.50 12.36
N VAL A 338 -11.42 -10.74 11.08
CA VAL A 338 -10.47 -10.64 10.00
C VAL A 338 -10.72 -9.30 9.31
N PRO A 339 -9.72 -8.45 9.08
CA PRO A 339 -9.87 -7.36 8.13
C PRO A 339 -9.84 -7.95 6.71
N THR A 340 -10.89 -8.69 6.32
CA THR A 340 -11.39 -9.08 4.97
C THR A 340 -12.09 -10.44 4.99
N LYS A 341 -13.18 -10.54 4.19
CA LYS A 341 -14.12 -11.66 3.92
C LYS A 341 -15.60 -11.25 3.90
N SER A 342 -16.07 -10.50 2.89
CA SER A 342 -17.29 -10.86 2.13
C SER A 342 -17.76 -9.79 1.15
N VAL A 343 -18.38 -10.28 0.06
CA VAL A 343 -19.22 -9.70 -1.01
C VAL A 343 -18.78 -8.38 -1.67
N PHE A 344 -18.18 -7.42 -0.95
CA PHE A 344 -17.65 -6.15 -1.46
C PHE A 344 -16.48 -5.61 -0.58
N GLY A 345 -15.44 -6.41 -0.34
CA GLY A 345 -14.25 -6.01 0.45
C GLY A 345 -13.16 -5.39 -0.41
N ARG A 346 -12.45 -4.36 0.11
CA ARG A 346 -11.33 -3.68 -0.56
C ARG A 346 -10.05 -4.51 -0.48
N HIS A 347 -9.33 -4.65 -1.59
CA HIS A 347 -7.91 -5.00 -1.58
C HIS A 347 -7.04 -3.79 -1.99
N PHE A 348 -5.97 -3.56 -1.23
CA PHE A 348 -4.95 -2.57 -1.53
C PHE A 348 -3.64 -3.31 -1.74
N GLY A 349 -3.18 -3.37 -2.99
CA GLY A 349 -1.86 -3.89 -3.35
C GLY A 349 -1.80 -5.42 -3.29
N VAL A 350 -1.97 -6.03 -4.47
CA VAL A 350 -1.96 -7.47 -4.81
C VAL A 350 -3.36 -8.07 -4.93
N PHE A 351 -3.61 -8.70 -6.08
CA PHE A 351 -4.81 -9.48 -6.37
C PHE A 351 -5.01 -10.51 -5.25
N ASP A 352 -6.04 -10.34 -4.43
CA ASP A 352 -6.52 -11.45 -3.63
C ASP A 352 -7.28 -12.38 -4.58
N MET A 353 -6.79 -13.61 -4.72
CA MET A 353 -7.50 -14.66 -5.43
C MET A 353 -8.70 -15.09 -4.58
N ALA A 354 -9.69 -14.20 -4.44
CA ALA A 354 -10.90 -14.51 -3.74
C ALA A 354 -11.56 -15.70 -4.43
N TYR A 355 -11.74 -16.79 -3.68
CA TYR A 355 -12.51 -17.94 -4.11
C TYR A 355 -13.99 -17.53 -4.16
N HIS A 356 -14.40 -16.79 -5.19
CA HIS A 356 -15.79 -16.55 -5.49
C HIS A 356 -16.44 -17.90 -5.77
N THR A 357 -17.21 -18.40 -4.81
CA THR A 357 -18.00 -19.64 -5.00
C THR A 357 -19.42 -19.33 -5.46
N ASP A 358 -19.88 -18.09 -5.25
CA ASP A 358 -21.14 -17.59 -5.77
C ASP A 358 -20.91 -16.82 -7.09
N PRO A 359 -21.54 -17.23 -8.21
CA PRO A 359 -21.39 -16.56 -9.50
C PRO A 359 -21.99 -15.16 -9.56
N THR A 360 -22.56 -14.65 -8.47
CA THR A 360 -23.07 -13.28 -8.34
C THR A 360 -22.17 -12.34 -7.54
N GLU A 361 -21.11 -12.87 -6.92
CA GLU A 361 -20.13 -12.07 -6.18
C GLU A 361 -19.09 -11.45 -7.11
N PHE A 362 -18.62 -10.26 -6.75
CA PHE A 362 -17.48 -9.59 -7.37
C PHE A 362 -16.69 -8.78 -6.33
N SER A 363 -15.40 -8.58 -6.55
CA SER A 363 -14.57 -7.66 -5.76
C SER A 363 -14.40 -6.31 -6.47
N LEU A 364 -14.03 -5.29 -5.70
CA LEU A 364 -13.64 -3.98 -6.21
C LEU A 364 -12.36 -3.54 -5.50
N ASP A 365 -11.29 -3.46 -6.28
CA ASP A 365 -9.94 -3.28 -5.76
C ASP A 365 -9.33 -1.96 -6.22
N PHE A 366 -8.57 -1.32 -5.32
CA PHE A 366 -7.88 -0.07 -5.60
C PHE A 366 -6.39 -0.34 -5.64
N ASN A 367 -5.85 -0.53 -6.83
CA ASN A 367 -4.43 -0.78 -7.03
C ASN A 367 -3.72 0.53 -7.38
N PRO A 368 -2.67 0.95 -6.67
CA PRO A 368 -1.82 2.06 -7.10
C PRO A 368 -1.33 1.79 -8.52
N ALA A 369 -1.61 2.71 -9.46
CA ALA A 369 -1.04 2.58 -10.80
C ALA A 369 0.47 2.77 -10.69
N LEU A 370 1.20 1.78 -11.19
CA LEU A 370 2.66 1.80 -11.19
C LEU A 370 3.16 2.51 -12.46
N PRO A 371 4.37 3.09 -12.44
CA PRO A 371 4.84 3.93 -13.54
C PRO A 371 4.89 3.29 -14.94
N ASP A 372 4.91 1.95 -15.02
CA ASP A 372 4.84 1.19 -16.28
C ASP A 372 3.41 0.91 -16.76
N GLN A 373 2.40 1.28 -15.98
CA GLN A 373 0.98 1.03 -16.23
C GLN A 373 0.31 2.33 -16.72
N GLY A 374 0.17 2.48 -18.05
CA GLY A 374 -0.70 3.49 -18.69
C GLY A 374 -0.12 4.33 -19.81
#